data_AF-A0A128FCN5-F1
#
_entry.id   AF-A0A128FCN5-F1
#
_cell.length_a   1.000
_cell.length_b   1.000
_cell.length_c   1.000
_cell.angle_alpha   90.00
_cell.angle_beta   90.00
_cell.angle_gamma   90.00
#
_symmetry.space_group_name_H-M   'P 1'
#
loop_
_entity.id
_entity.type
_entity.pdbx_description
1 polymer ?
#
loop_
_entity_poly.entity_id
_entity_poly.type
_entity_poly.pdbx_seq_one_letter_code
_entity_poly.pdbx_strand_id
1 'polypeptide(L)' 'MSHNLALLPPDKKQEIELDKQAAYSVWQVKNALAERSILAQQAKNISDDNERAHFVDCVDKYSKIMGL' A
#
# COMPACT_ATOMS: atom_id res chain seq x y z
N MET A 1 20.38 6.47 14.80
CA MET A 1 20.44 5.02 14.55
C MET A 1 19.94 4.77 13.14
N SER A 2 20.68 4.02 12.32
CA SER A 2 20.24 3.62 10.98
C SER A 2 19.54 2.26 11.06
N HIS A 3 18.38 2.12 10.44
CA HIS A 3 17.71 0.83 10.25
C HIS A 3 17.95 0.35 8.82
N ASN A 4 18.68 -0.77 8.66
CA ASN A 4 18.96 -1.33 7.34
C ASN A 4 17.79 -2.19 6.85
N LEU A 5 16.94 -1.60 6.01
CA LEU A 5 15.77 -2.27 5.43
C LEU A 5 16.16 -3.47 4.54
N ALA A 6 17.38 -3.47 3.98
CA ALA A 6 17.84 -4.56 3.12
C ALA A 6 18.12 -5.86 3.89
N LEU A 7 18.30 -5.80 5.22
CA LEU A 7 18.52 -6.96 6.08
C LEU A 7 17.23 -7.50 6.71
N LEU A 8 16.08 -6.93 6.39
CA LEU A 8 14.81 -7.42 6.91
C LEU A 8 14.48 -8.82 6.38
N PRO A 9 13.73 -9.60 7.18
CA PRO A 9 13.06 -10.81 6.72
C PRO A 9 12.20 -10.55 5.47
N PRO A 10 12.01 -11.55 4.58
CA PRO A 10 11.26 -11.38 3.33
C PRO A 10 9.83 -10.86 3.52
N ASP A 11 9.12 -11.33 4.55
CA ASP A 11 7.78 -10.88 4.93
C ASP A 11 7.76 -9.39 5.27
N LYS A 12 8.77 -8.90 6.01
CA LYS A 12 8.89 -7.48 6.34
C LYS A 12 9.27 -6.60 5.16
N LYS A 13 10.02 -7.15 4.20
CA LYS A 13 10.27 -6.45 2.94
C LYS A 13 8.99 -6.36 2.10
N GLN A 14 8.18 -7.42 2.08
CA GLN A 14 6.92 -7.46 1.36
C GLN A 14 5.91 -6.46 1.92
N GLU A 15 5.80 -6.35 3.26
CA GLU A 15 4.99 -5.31 3.91
C GLU A 15 5.40 -3.89 3.44
N ILE A 16 6.70 -3.59 3.37
CA ILE A 16 7.19 -2.28 2.88
C ILE A 16 6.82 -2.04 1.42
N GLU A 17 6.91 -3.07 0.57
CA GLU A 17 6.54 -2.96 -0.83
C GLU A 17 5.03 -2.70 -1.01
N LEU A 18 4.19 -3.34 -0.20
CA LEU A 18 2.75 -3.12 -0.19
C LEU A 18 2.39 -1.73 0.34
N ASP A 19 3.05 -1.25 1.40
CA ASP A 19 2.86 0.12 1.92
C ASP A 19 3.19 1.15 0.82
N LYS A 20 4.32 0.96 0.12
CA LYS A 20 4.73 1.83 -1.01
C LYS A 20 3.70 1.82 -2.14
N GLN A 21 3.19 0.64 -2.52
CA GLN A 21 2.16 0.52 -3.56
C GLN A 21 0.87 1.23 -3.16
N ALA A 22 0.41 1.03 -1.93
CA ALA A 22 -0.78 1.69 -1.40
C ALA A 22 -0.63 3.23 -1.42
N ALA A 23 0.51 3.75 -0.95
CA ALA A 23 0.80 5.18 -0.96
C ALA A 23 0.75 5.76 -2.37
N TYR A 24 1.39 5.08 -3.33
CA TYR A 24 1.43 5.52 -4.72
C TYR A 24 0.05 5.52 -5.36
N SER A 25 -0.74 4.47 -5.15
CA SER A 25 -2.08 4.38 -5.74
C SER A 25 -3.06 5.37 -5.14
N VAL A 26 -3.00 5.64 -3.82
CA VAL A 26 -3.77 6.74 -3.22
C VAL A 26 -3.35 8.09 -3.83
N TRP A 27 -2.04 8.32 -4.01
CA TRP A 27 -1.54 9.54 -4.66
C TRP A 27 -2.05 9.66 -6.10
N GLN A 28 -2.06 8.57 -6.88
CA GLN A 28 -2.62 8.58 -8.24
C GLN A 28 -4.09 8.99 -8.25
N VAL A 29 -4.91 8.43 -7.34
CA VAL A 29 -6.33 8.79 -7.24
C VAL A 29 -6.50 10.25 -6.80
N LYS A 30 -5.71 10.72 -5.82
CA LYS A 30 -5.75 12.12 -5.36
C LYS A 30 -5.47 13.11 -6.47
N ASN A 31 -4.58 12.75 -7.39
CA ASN A 31 -4.16 13.59 -8.51
C ASN A 31 -4.95 13.32 -9.80
N ALA A 32 -6.07 12.59 -9.73
CA ALA A 32 -6.91 12.22 -10.87
C ALA A 32 -6.14 11.50 -12.01
N LEU A 33 -5.08 10.78 -11.67
CA LEU A 33 -4.30 9.95 -12.58
C LEU A 33 -4.83 8.51 -12.66
N ALA A 34 -5.67 8.12 -11.70
CA ALA A 34 -6.35 6.83 -11.67
C ALA A 34 -7.72 6.96 -10.99
N GLU A 35 -8.64 6.09 -11.37
CA GLU A 35 -9.96 5.97 -10.73
C GLU A 35 -9.85 5.28 -9.36
N ARG A 36 -10.74 5.64 -8.42
CA ARG A 36 -10.74 5.05 -7.06
C ARG A 36 -10.90 3.53 -7.05
N SER A 37 -11.47 2.96 -8.11
CA SER A 37 -11.62 1.50 -8.29
C SER A 37 -10.29 0.75 -8.32
N ILE A 38 -9.17 1.41 -8.66
CA ILE A 38 -7.85 0.77 -8.70
C ILE A 38 -7.44 0.22 -7.33
N LEU A 39 -7.81 0.88 -6.24
CA LEU A 39 -7.47 0.46 -4.87
C LEU A 39 -8.13 -0.88 -4.53
N ALA A 40 -9.41 -1.02 -4.88
CA ALA A 40 -10.15 -2.27 -4.68
C ALA A 40 -9.67 -3.38 -5.61
N GLN A 41 -9.27 -3.04 -6.84
CA GLN A 41 -8.72 -4.01 -7.80
C GLN A 41 -7.35 -4.54 -7.34
N GLN A 42 -6.46 -3.66 -6.89
CA GLN A 42 -5.16 -4.05 -6.35
C GLN A 42 -5.32 -4.94 -5.12
N ALA A 43 -6.19 -4.57 -4.18
CA ALA A 43 -6.48 -5.41 -3.01
C ALA A 43 -6.98 -6.81 -3.42
N LYS A 44 -7.89 -6.91 -4.41
CA LYS A 44 -8.39 -8.20 -4.91
C LYS A 44 -7.31 -9.07 -5.56
N ASN A 45 -6.28 -8.47 -6.14
CA ASN A 45 -5.20 -9.20 -6.82
C ASN A 45 -4.17 -9.77 -5.82
N ILE A 46 -4.19 -9.32 -4.56
CA ILE A 46 -3.32 -9.87 -3.51
C ILE A 46 -3.94 -11.17 -2.98
N SER A 47 -3.22 -12.27 -3.22
CA SER A 47 -3.69 -13.63 -2.90
C SER A 47 -3.57 -13.97 -1.42
N ASP A 48 -2.51 -13.50 -0.75
CA ASP A 48 -2.33 -13.70 0.69
C ASP A 48 -3.24 -12.76 1.48
N ASP A 49 -3.99 -13.31 2.43
CA ASP A 49 -4.99 -12.57 3.18
C ASP A 49 -4.37 -11.54 4.14
N ASN A 50 -3.19 -11.82 4.71
CA ASN A 50 -2.49 -10.90 5.61
C ASN A 50 -1.88 -9.75 4.82
N GLU A 51 -1.26 -10.03 3.67
CA GLU A 51 -0.76 -9.01 2.75
C GLU A 51 -1.89 -8.11 2.25
N ARG A 52 -3.05 -8.69 1.92
CA ARG A 52 -4.22 -7.94 1.47
C ARG A 52 -4.75 -7.03 2.58
N ALA A 53 -4.85 -7.54 3.81
CA ALA A 53 -5.24 -6.74 4.96
C ALA A 53 -4.26 -5.58 5.20
N HIS A 54 -2.95 -5.86 5.16
CA HIS A 54 -1.91 -4.85 5.32
C HIS A 54 -1.99 -3.75 4.25
N PHE A 55 -2.17 -4.13 2.98
CA PHE A 55 -2.37 -3.17 1.90
C PHE A 55 -3.60 -2.29 2.11
N VAL A 56 -4.73 -2.88 2.52
CA VAL A 56 -5.97 -2.12 2.81
C VAL A 56 -5.77 -1.13 3.96
N ASP A 57 -5.07 -1.52 5.02
CA ASP A 57 -4.75 -0.62 6.14
C ASP A 57 -3.86 0.55 5.69
N CYS A 58 -2.87 0.28 4.83
CA CYS A 58 -2.03 1.32 4.24
C CYS A 58 -2.85 2.26 3.33
N VAL A 59 -3.77 1.73 2.53
CA VAL A 59 -4.68 2.55 1.71
C VAL A 59 -5.52 3.48 2.59
N ASP A 60 -6.09 2.98 3.68
CA ASP A 60 -6.87 3.80 4.63
C ASP A 60 -6.00 4.89 5.29
N LYS A 61 -4.81 4.52 5.77
CA LYS A 61 -3.82 5.44 6.33
C LYS A 61 -3.49 6.58 5.35
N TYR A 62 -3.12 6.26 4.11
CA TYR A 62 -2.75 7.29 3.14
C TYR A 62 -3.95 8.08 2.62
N SER A 63 -5.13 7.47 2.50
CA SER A 63 -6.36 8.19 2.15
C SER A 63 -6.67 9.28 3.18
N LYS A 64 -6.52 8.97 4.47
CA LYS A 64 -6.65 9.95 5.56
C LYS A 64 -5.60 11.07 5.47
N ILE A 65 -4.33 10.72 5.26
CA ILE A 65 -3.23 11.71 5.15
C ILE A 65 -3.45 12.65 3.95
N MET A 66 -3.90 12.13 2.81
CA MET A 66 -4.07 12.89 1.57
C MET A 66 -5.46 13.53 1.43
N GLY A 67 -6.39 13.24 2.34
CA GLY A 67 -7.77 13.73 2.31
C GLY A 67 -8.53 13.25 1.07
N LEU A 68 -8.60 11.92 0.89
CA LEU A 68 -9.31 11.21 -0.19
C LEU A 68 -10.59 10.52 0.31
#